data_AF-A0A395YJ22-F1
#
_entry.id   AF-A0A395YJ22-F1
#
_cell.length_a   1.000
_cell.length_b   1.000
_cell.length_c   1.000
_cell.angle_alpha   90.00
_cell.angle_beta   90.00
_cell.angle_gamma   90.00
#
_symmetry.space_group_name_H-M   'P 1'
#
loop_
_entity.id
_entity.type
_entity.pdbx_description
1 polymer ?
#
loop_
_entity_poly.entity_id
_entity_poly.type
_entity_poly.pdbx_seq_one_letter_code
_entity_poly.pdbx_strand_id
1 'polypeptide(L)'
;MKAVKKMLSQYSRILLLLLIVAVLAMLKPEAFWNWGNITTVIFQQAPFTMLMSFGMTLAIITKGIDKSMGSILVLSNVIAATIVKNNQIFLGITTALLIGIICGVCNGLLITKAGIPPL
;
A
#
# COMPACT_ATOMS: atom_id res chain seq x y z
N MET A 1 29.85 -0.89 22.58
CA MET A 1 29.02 0.17 21.93
C MET A 1 28.90 0.08 20.41
N LYS A 2 29.98 -0.14 19.62
CA LYS A 2 29.89 -0.20 18.14
C LYS A 2 29.03 -1.36 17.61
N ALA A 3 29.10 -2.55 18.24
CA ALA A 3 28.27 -3.71 17.88
C ALA A 3 26.77 -3.44 18.09
N VAL A 4 26.39 -2.84 19.22
CA VAL A 4 25.00 -2.45 19.52
C VAL A 4 24.49 -1.39 18.54
N LYS A 5 25.29 -0.37 18.20
CA LYS A 5 24.93 0.63 17.17
C LYS A 5 24.71 0.01 15.79
N LYS A 6 25.55 -0.96 15.40
CA LYS A 6 25.44 -1.67 14.11
C LYS A 6 24.19 -2.57 14.07
N MET A 7 23.87 -3.22 15.18
CA MET A 7 22.66 -4.03 15.33
C MET A 7 21.40 -3.15 15.28
N LEU A 8 21.38 -2.03 16.02
CA LEU A 8 20.29 -1.06 16.00
C LEU A 8 20.06 -0.45 14.62
N SER A 9 21.11 -0.18 13.84
CA SER A 9 20.94 0.35 12.48
C SER A 9 20.34 -0.67 11.52
N GLN A 10 20.69 -1.95 11.64
CA GLN A 10 20.16 -3.02 10.77
C GLN A 10 18.69 -3.32 11.08
N TYR A 11 18.27 -3.26 12.34
CA TYR A 11 16.87 -3.51 12.75
C TYR A 11 16.05 -2.24 12.96
N SER A 12 16.58 -1.08 12.60
CA SER A 12 15.96 0.24 12.82
C SER A 12 14.50 0.32 12.40
N ARG A 13 14.14 -0.26 11.24
CA ARG A 13 12.77 -0.27 10.72
C ARG A 13 11.81 -1.10 11.56
N ILE A 14 12.25 -2.27 12.01
CA ILE A 14 11.45 -3.17 12.86
C ILE A 14 11.28 -2.55 14.24
N LEU A 15 12.36 -1.96 14.79
CA LEU A 15 12.30 -1.25 16.07
C LEU A 15 11.37 -0.04 16.00
N LEU A 16 11.40 0.72 14.90
CA LEU A 16 10.48 1.83 14.67
C LEU A 16 9.03 1.35 14.60
N LEU A 17 8.76 0.25 13.88
CA LEU A 17 7.42 -0.35 13.80
C LEU A 17 6.92 -0.76 15.20
N LEU A 18 7.73 -1.48 15.97
CA LEU A 18 7.38 -1.91 17.33
C LEU A 18 7.13 -0.70 18.25
N LEU A 19 7.94 0.34 18.14
CA LEU A 19 7.76 1.58 18.89
C LEU A 19 6.42 2.25 18.55
N ILE A 20 6.10 2.40 17.26
CA ILE A 20 4.83 2.98 16.81
C ILE A 20 3.65 2.15 17.32
N VAL A 21 3.72 0.82 17.20
CA VAL A 21 2.69 -0.10 17.69
C VAL A 21 2.49 0.06 19.20
N ALA A 22 3.58 0.08 19.98
CA ALA A 22 3.51 0.25 21.44
C ALA A 22 2.88 1.60 21.83
N VAL A 23 3.32 2.69 21.19
CA VAL A 23 2.78 4.04 21.45
C VAL A 23 1.30 4.12 21.10
N LEU A 24 0.87 3.62 19.94
CA LEU A 24 -0.53 3.64 19.53
C LEU A 24 -1.40 2.74 20.41
N ALA A 25 -0.89 1.58 20.83
CA ALA A 25 -1.56 0.70 21.77
C ALA A 25 -1.80 1.37 23.13
N MET A 26 -0.85 2.19 23.61
CA MET A 26 -0.98 2.93 24.87
C MET A 26 -1.88 4.16 24.76
N LEU A 27 -1.79 4.92 23.65
CA LEU A 27 -2.56 6.15 23.47
C LEU A 27 -4.04 5.88 23.12
N LYS A 28 -4.34 4.78 22.44
CA LYS A 28 -5.69 4.44 21.97
C LYS A 28 -5.99 2.93 22.14
N PRO A 29 -5.97 2.39 23.37
CA PRO A 29 -6.16 0.97 23.61
C PRO A 29 -7.51 0.46 23.09
N GLU A 30 -8.61 1.20 23.31
CA GLU A 30 -9.96 0.80 22.87
C GLU A 30 -10.14 0.77 21.36
N ALA A 31 -9.33 1.52 20.61
CA ALA A 31 -9.37 1.51 19.14
C ALA A 31 -8.34 0.53 18.56
N PHE A 32 -7.15 0.44 19.14
CA PHE A 32 -6.04 -0.36 18.63
C PHE A 32 -6.20 -1.85 18.97
N TRP A 33 -6.52 -2.18 20.24
CA TRP A 33 -6.72 -3.54 20.74
C TRP A 33 -8.14 -4.08 20.53
N ASN A 34 -8.96 -3.36 19.76
CA ASN A 34 -10.32 -3.78 19.46
C ASN A 34 -10.33 -5.01 18.56
N TRP A 35 -11.12 -6.03 18.90
CA TRP A 35 -11.35 -7.18 18.03
C TRP A 35 -11.83 -6.77 16.64
N GLY A 36 -12.67 -5.74 16.53
CA GLY A 36 -13.12 -5.18 15.25
C GLY A 36 -11.98 -4.55 14.42
N ASN A 37 -10.99 -3.95 15.07
CA ASN A 37 -9.81 -3.41 14.38
C ASN A 37 -8.91 -4.53 13.87
N ILE A 38 -8.62 -5.52 14.73
CA ILE A 38 -7.80 -6.69 14.37
C ILE A 38 -8.43 -7.43 13.19
N THR A 39 -9.73 -7.70 13.23
CA THR A 39 -10.43 -8.37 12.12
C THR A 39 -10.47 -7.52 10.86
N THR A 40 -10.63 -6.19 10.97
CA THR A 40 -10.56 -5.28 9.81
C THR A 40 -9.19 -5.34 9.14
N VAL A 41 -8.11 -5.32 9.91
CA VAL A 41 -6.74 -5.42 9.36
C VAL A 41 -6.52 -6.77 8.68
N ILE A 42 -6.91 -7.87 9.33
CA ILE A 42 -6.65 -9.22 8.82
C ILE A 42 -7.55 -9.55 7.62
N PHE A 43 -8.85 -9.28 7.69
CA PHE A 43 -9.81 -9.74 6.70
C PHE A 43 -10.16 -8.72 5.63
N GLN A 44 -9.93 -7.43 5.86
CA GLN A 44 -10.20 -6.40 4.86
C GLN A 44 -8.90 -5.90 4.23
N GLN A 45 -7.91 -5.49 5.03
CA GLN A 45 -6.68 -4.87 4.50
C GLN A 45 -5.68 -5.88 3.92
N ALA A 46 -5.49 -7.04 4.57
CA ALA A 46 -4.52 -8.03 4.10
C ALA A 46 -4.85 -8.58 2.70
N PRO A 47 -6.11 -8.93 2.35
CA PRO A 47 -6.46 -9.36 1.00
C PRO A 47 -6.13 -8.33 -0.09
N PHE A 48 -6.42 -7.04 0.14
CA PHE A 48 -6.05 -5.98 -0.81
C PHE A 48 -4.55 -5.90 -1.02
N THR A 49 -3.77 -5.99 0.07
CA THR A 49 -2.31 -5.93 0.00
C THR A 49 -1.72 -7.15 -0.68
N MET A 50 -2.26 -8.35 -0.43
CA MET A 50 -1.85 -9.58 -1.11
C MET A 50 -2.13 -9.51 -2.61
N LEU A 51 -3.32 -9.06 -3.01
CA LEU A 51 -3.68 -8.91 -4.42
C LEU A 51 -2.76 -7.91 -5.15
N MET A 52 -2.43 -6.79 -4.51
CA MET A 52 -1.41 -5.86 -5.04
C MET A 52 -0.03 -6.51 -5.16
N SER A 53 0.39 -7.28 -4.16
CA SER A 53 1.72 -7.91 -4.12
C SER A 53 1.89 -8.92 -5.26
N PHE A 54 0.82 -9.62 -5.65
CA PHE A 54 0.85 -10.49 -6.84
C PHE A 54 1.18 -9.69 -8.11
N GLY A 55 0.52 -8.54 -8.33
CA GLY A 55 0.83 -7.65 -9.46
C GLY A 55 2.26 -7.10 -9.40
N MET A 56 2.73 -6.76 -8.20
CA MET A 56 4.07 -6.20 -7.97
C MET A 56 5.20 -7.23 -8.14
N THR A 57 4.91 -8.53 -8.12
CA THR A 57 5.93 -9.58 -8.22
C THR A 57 6.71 -9.48 -9.54
N LEU A 58 6.04 -9.22 -10.65
CA LEU A 58 6.69 -9.03 -11.95
C LEU A 58 7.60 -7.80 -11.95
N ALA A 59 7.18 -6.70 -11.32
CA ALA A 59 7.98 -5.48 -11.19
C ALA A 59 9.22 -5.69 -10.30
N ILE A 60 9.12 -6.48 -9.23
CA ILE A 60 10.27 -6.80 -8.37
C ILE A 60 11.30 -7.64 -9.15
N ILE A 61 10.86 -8.64 -9.92
CA ILE A 61 11.74 -9.50 -10.72
C ILE A 61 12.51 -8.68 -11.76
N THR A 62 11.88 -7.69 -12.38
CA THR A 62 12.53 -6.76 -13.32
C THR A 62 13.43 -5.73 -12.63
N LYS A 63 13.65 -5.84 -11.31
CA LYS A 63 14.33 -4.86 -10.44
C LYS A 63 13.69 -3.48 -10.48
N GLY A 64 12.40 -3.45 -10.80
CA GLY A 64 11.61 -2.26 -11.01
C GLY A 64 10.71 -1.88 -9.84
N ILE A 65 11.23 -1.85 -8.61
CA ILE A 65 10.42 -1.55 -7.42
C ILE A 65 9.92 -0.11 -7.49
N ASP A 66 8.66 0.06 -7.86
CA ASP A 66 7.99 1.35 -7.99
C ASP A 66 7.03 1.60 -6.82
N LYS A 67 7.29 2.66 -6.04
CA LYS A 67 6.43 3.17 -4.97
C LYS A 67 5.13 3.78 -5.47
N SER A 68 4.99 4.04 -6.78
CA SER A 68 3.78 4.65 -7.36
C SER A 68 2.50 3.83 -7.13
N MET A 69 2.61 2.51 -6.92
CA MET A 69 1.43 1.63 -6.79
C MET A 69 0.51 2.08 -5.65
N GLY A 70 1.09 2.59 -4.55
CA GLY A 70 0.31 3.08 -3.41
C GLY A 70 -0.50 4.31 -3.78
N SER A 71 0.09 5.24 -4.53
CA SER A 71 -0.59 6.45 -4.99
C SER A 71 -1.70 6.13 -6.01
N ILE A 72 -1.47 5.18 -6.92
CA ILE A 72 -2.50 4.74 -7.88
C ILE A 72 -3.68 4.11 -7.17
N LEU A 73 -3.43 3.26 -6.17
CA LEU A 73 -4.49 2.66 -5.36
C LEU A 73 -5.33 3.73 -4.67
N VAL A 74 -4.69 4.71 -4.01
CA VAL A 74 -5.42 5.79 -3.33
C VAL A 74 -6.24 6.61 -4.31
N LEU A 75 -5.67 6.98 -5.46
CA LEU A 75 -6.38 7.74 -6.50
C LEU A 75 -7.62 6.99 -7.01
N SER A 76 -7.45 5.72 -7.38
CA SER A 76 -8.53 4.86 -7.86
C SER A 76 -9.64 4.69 -6.81
N ASN A 77 -9.25 4.46 -5.55
CA ASN A 77 -10.20 4.32 -4.44
C ASN A 77 -11.00 5.60 -4.18
N VAL A 78 -10.38 6.77 -4.18
CA VAL A 78 -11.07 8.04 -3.92
C VAL A 78 -12.08 8.35 -5.02
N ILE A 79 -11.70 8.14 -6.29
CA ILE A 79 -12.59 8.40 -7.43
C ILE A 79 -13.77 7.42 -7.39
N ALA A 80 -13.50 6.12 -7.20
CA ALA A 80 -14.54 5.11 -7.11
C ALA A 80 -15.49 5.35 -5.93
N ALA A 81 -14.98 5.68 -4.75
CA ALA A 81 -15.79 5.98 -3.58
C ALA A 81 -16.72 7.18 -3.81
N THR A 82 -16.24 8.21 -4.52
CA THR A 82 -17.03 9.38 -4.88
C THR A 82 -18.20 9.03 -5.80
N ILE A 83 -17.98 8.12 -6.75
CA ILE A 83 -19.01 7.67 -7.70
C ILE A 83 -20.01 6.72 -7.02
N VAL A 84 -19.52 5.77 -6.22
CA VAL A 84 -20.35 4.81 -5.48
C VAL A 84 -21.28 5.52 -4.50
N LYS A 85 -20.88 6.67 -3.94
CA LYS A 85 -21.73 7.49 -3.07
C LYS A 85 -23.05 7.92 -3.74
N ASN A 86 -23.08 8.02 -5.06
CA ASN A 86 -24.28 8.34 -5.84
C ASN A 86 -25.08 7.08 -6.25
N ASN A 87 -24.90 5.96 -5.56
CA ASN A 87 -25.47 4.63 -5.87
C ASN A 87 -25.09 4.07 -7.25
N GLN A 88 -24.05 4.60 -7.89
CA GLN A 88 -23.58 4.14 -9.21
C GLN A 88 -22.44 3.12 -9.06
N ILE A 89 -22.73 1.98 -8.42
CA ILE A 89 -21.72 0.97 -8.05
C ILE A 89 -20.95 0.46 -9.27
N PHE A 90 -21.67 0.08 -10.33
CA PHE A 90 -21.06 -0.43 -11.56
C PHE A 90 -20.12 0.61 -12.21
N LEU A 91 -20.51 1.88 -12.19
CA LEU A 91 -19.68 2.96 -12.73
C LEU A 91 -18.43 3.19 -11.87
N GLY A 92 -18.55 3.08 -10.54
CA GLY A 92 -17.41 3.18 -9.64
C GLY A 92 -16.38 2.07 -9.88
N ILE A 93 -16.84 0.83 -10.11
CA ILE A 93 -15.97 -0.31 -10.42
C ILE A 93 -15.27 -0.12 -11.76
N THR A 94 -16.01 0.23 -12.81
CA THR A 94 -15.41 0.40 -14.16
C THR A 94 -14.41 1.55 -14.19
N THR A 95 -14.70 2.66 -13.53
CA THR A 95 -13.77 3.80 -13.44
C THR A 95 -12.52 3.46 -12.64
N ALA A 96 -12.62 2.76 -11.50
CA ALA A 96 -11.46 2.28 -10.75
C ALA A 96 -10.52 1.42 -11.61
N LEU A 97 -11.09 0.49 -12.38
CA LEU A 97 -10.34 -0.39 -13.28
C LEU A 97 -9.66 0.41 -14.38
N LEU A 98 -10.38 1.34 -15.02
CA LEU A 98 -9.81 2.18 -16.08
C LEU A 98 -8.65 3.03 -15.57
N ILE A 99 -8.78 3.66 -14.40
CA ILE A 99 -7.70 4.46 -13.79
C ILE A 99 -6.48 3.58 -13.51
N GLY A 100 -6.70 2.40 -12.92
CA GLY A 100 -5.61 1.45 -12.66
C GLY A 100 -4.86 1.03 -13.92
N ILE A 101 -5.60 0.72 -15.00
CA ILE A 101 -5.01 0.35 -16.30
C ILE A 101 -4.24 1.53 -16.90
N ILE A 102 -4.85 2.71 -16.98
CA ILE A 102 -4.24 3.90 -17.59
C ILE A 102 -2.96 4.28 -16.84
N CYS A 103 -3.03 4.44 -15.51
CA CYS A 103 -1.86 4.78 -14.71
C CYS A 103 -0.78 3.69 -14.73
N GLY A 104 -1.18 2.41 -14.69
CA GLY A 104 -0.25 1.28 -14.76
C GLY A 104 0.50 1.23 -16.10
N VAL A 105 -0.20 1.42 -17.21
CA VAL A 105 0.41 1.50 -18.55
C VAL A 105 1.32 2.72 -18.65
N CYS A 106 0.89 3.88 -18.18
CA CYS A 106 1.72 5.08 -18.16
C CYS A 106 3.02 4.85 -17.37
N ASN A 107 2.95 4.28 -16.16
CA ASN A 107 4.13 4.01 -15.36
C ASN A 107 5.04 2.95 -16.00
N GLY A 108 4.46 1.89 -16.57
CA GLY A 108 5.20 0.89 -17.33
C GLY A 108 5.94 1.50 -18.53
N LEU A 109 5.31 2.40 -19.27
CA LEU A 109 5.94 3.10 -20.40
C LEU A 109 7.03 4.07 -19.95
N LEU A 110 6.83 4.79 -18.85
CA LEU A 110 7.83 5.70 -18.30
C LEU A 110 9.09 4.94 -17.86
N ILE A 111 8.93 3.77 -17.24
CA ILE A 111 10.06 2.94 -16.83
C ILE A 111 10.75 2.32 -18.06
N THR A 112 9.98 1.74 -18.99
CA THR A 112 10.53 0.98 -20.12
C THR A 112 11.07 1.85 -21.27
N LYS A 113 10.40 2.96 -21.60
CA LYS A 113 10.78 3.83 -22.73
C LYS A 113 11.48 5.12 -22.31
N ALA A 114 11.02 5.76 -21.24
CA ALA A 114 11.63 7.02 -20.78
C ALA A 114 12.84 6.78 -19.85
N GLY A 115 13.10 5.53 -19.45
CA GLY A 115 14.24 5.17 -18.62
C GLY A 115 14.19 5.77 -17.22
N ILE A 116 13.00 6.17 -16.75
CA ILE A 116 12.83 6.72 -15.41
C ILE A 116 13.05 5.57 -14.42
N PRO A 117 14.02 5.69 -13.49
CA PRO A 117 14.25 4.66 -12.51
C PRO A 117 12.99 4.49 -11.64
N PRO A 118 12.53 3.26 -11.44
CA PRO A 118 11.43 2.97 -10.51
C PRO A 118 11.90 3.30 -9.09
N LEU A 119 11.13 4.14 -8.39
CA LEU A 119 11.51 4.78 -7.11
C LEU A 119 10.94 4.08 -5.88
#